data_AF-A0A6G6PP31-F1
#
_entry.id   AF-A0A6G6PP31-F1
#
_cell.length_a   1.000
_cell.length_b   1.000
_cell.length_c   1.000
_cell.angle_alpha   90.00
_cell.angle_beta   90.00
_cell.angle_gamma   90.00
#
_symmetry.space_group_name_H-M   'P 1'
#
loop_
_entity.id
_entity.type
_entity.pdbx_description
1 polymer ?
#
loop_
_entity_poly.entity_id
_entity_poly.type
_entity_poly.pdbx_seq_one_letter_code
_entity_poly.pdbx_strand_id
1 'polypeptide(L)'
;MDTVESTNCMTIYLRIAKYPEKASDIRGIITAYEIYQNLCQKFRPRNSSDMIIDVNAAWILARDYRTEEIKMVTCTHCNHHFISPYDEKPKHKCPFCDN
;
A
#
# COMPACT_ATOMS: atom_id res chain seq x y z
N MET A 1 -1.40 11.46 2.53
CA MET A 1 -0.76 10.15 2.70
C MET A 1 0.03 9.86 1.44
N ASP A 2 1.29 9.44 1.55
CA ASP A 2 2.11 9.14 0.36
C ASP A 2 1.55 7.91 -0.36
N THR A 3 1.07 8.09 -1.59
CA THR A 3 0.42 7.06 -2.39
C THR A 3 1.38 5.96 -2.84
N VAL A 4 2.68 6.24 -2.97
CA VAL A 4 3.70 5.24 -3.35
C VAL A 4 3.96 4.30 -2.19
N GLU A 5 4.24 4.84 -1.01
CA GLU A 5 4.59 4.04 0.17
C GLU A 5 3.39 3.21 0.65
N SER A 6 2.20 3.81 0.57
CA SER A 6 0.95 3.10 0.83
C SER A 6 0.71 1.96 -0.14
N THR A 7 0.98 2.19 -1.44
CA THR A 7 0.89 1.14 -2.46
C THR A 7 1.87 0.00 -2.19
N ASN A 8 3.11 0.31 -1.83
CA ASN A 8 4.13 -0.70 -1.54
C ASN A 8 3.75 -1.56 -0.33
N CYS A 9 3.39 -0.93 0.79
CA CYS A 9 2.98 -1.65 1.99
C CYS A 9 1.72 -2.49 1.74
N MET A 10 0.72 -1.93 1.06
CA MET A 10 -0.53 -2.64 0.79
C MET A 10 -0.32 -3.83 -0.16
N THR A 11 0.56 -3.70 -1.14
CA THR A 11 0.94 -4.80 -2.04
C THR A 11 1.55 -5.97 -1.27
N ILE A 12 2.39 -5.70 -0.27
CA ILE A 12 2.97 -6.74 0.58
C ILE A 12 1.89 -7.40 1.43
N TYR A 13 1.05 -6.59 2.08
CA TYR A 13 -0.03 -7.08 2.92
C TYR A 13 -0.99 -8.00 2.14
N LEU A 14 -1.45 -7.58 0.97
CA LEU A 14 -2.37 -8.37 0.14
C LEU A 14 -1.74 -9.66 -0.40
N ARG A 15 -0.42 -9.73 -0.53
CA ARG A 15 0.29 -10.96 -0.94
C ARG A 15 0.38 -11.99 0.18
N ILE A 16 0.46 -11.56 1.43
CA ILE A 16 0.64 -12.46 2.58
C ILE A 16 -0.66 -12.74 3.33
N ALA A 17 -1.65 -11.84 3.21
CA ALA A 17 -2.94 -11.99 3.86
C ALA A 17 -3.75 -13.12 3.21
N LYS A 18 -4.17 -14.08 4.03
CA LYS A 18 -5.02 -15.19 3.56
C LYS A 18 -6.44 -14.72 3.19
N TYR A 19 -6.98 -13.76 3.96
CA TYR A 19 -8.31 -13.20 3.77
C TYR A 19 -8.30 -11.69 4.12
N PRO A 20 -7.75 -10.84 3.25
CA PRO A 20 -7.59 -9.40 3.56
C PRO A 20 -8.92 -8.68 3.78
N GLU A 21 -10.00 -9.13 3.12
CA GLU A 21 -11.36 -8.57 3.26
C GLU A 21 -12.06 -8.91 4.59
N LYS A 22 -11.57 -9.93 5.31
CA LYS A 22 -12.15 -10.34 6.59
C LYS A 22 -11.45 -9.61 7.73
N ALA A 23 -12.12 -9.55 8.90
CA ALA A 23 -11.54 -8.99 10.13
C ALA A 23 -10.10 -9.48 10.30
N SER A 24 -9.15 -8.55 10.13
CA SER A 24 -7.76 -8.94 9.90
C SER A 24 -7.11 -9.44 11.17
N ASP A 25 -6.37 -10.52 11.03
CA ASP A 25 -5.34 -10.90 11.99
C ASP A 25 -4.29 -9.78 12.03
N ILE A 26 -4.21 -9.05 13.14
CA ILE A 26 -3.25 -7.97 13.36
C ILE A 26 -1.82 -8.43 13.06
N ARG A 27 -1.52 -9.71 13.26
CA ARG A 27 -0.21 -10.29 12.95
C ARG A 27 0.14 -10.17 11.47
N GLY A 28 -0.84 -10.34 10.58
CA GLY A 28 -0.62 -10.18 9.14
C GLY A 28 -0.24 -8.75 8.75
N ILE A 29 -0.83 -7.75 9.40
CA ILE A 29 -0.50 -6.34 9.19
C ILE A 29 0.92 -6.05 9.72
N ILE A 30 1.24 -6.53 10.92
CA ILE A 30 2.57 -6.36 11.52
C ILE A 30 3.64 -7.01 10.66
N THR A 31 3.43 -8.25 10.22
CA THR A 31 4.39 -8.94 9.34
C THR A 31 4.57 -8.23 8.01
N ALA A 32 3.49 -7.73 7.39
CA ALA A 32 3.60 -6.94 6.17
C ALA A 32 4.42 -5.66 6.38
N TYR A 33 4.19 -4.98 7.49
CA TYR A 33 4.91 -3.78 7.88
C TYR A 33 6.41 -4.04 8.12
N GLU A 34 6.75 -5.11 8.81
CA GLU A 34 8.15 -5.51 9.03
C GLU A 34 8.87 -5.83 7.72
N ILE A 35 8.20 -6.53 6.78
CA ILE A 35 8.76 -6.79 5.45
C ILE A 35 8.97 -5.46 4.70
N TYR A 36 7.98 -4.57 4.71
CA TYR A 36 8.07 -3.25 4.11
C TYR A 36 9.25 -2.45 4.68
N GLN A 37 9.38 -2.34 6.01
CA GLN A 37 10.51 -1.66 6.64
C GLN A 37 11.86 -2.25 6.22
N ASN A 38 11.99 -3.58 6.20
CA ASN A 38 13.22 -4.24 5.77
C ASN A 38 13.58 -3.91 4.32
N LEU A 39 12.59 -3.84 3.43
CA LEU A 39 12.81 -3.45 2.03
C LEU A 39 13.24 -1.97 1.93
N CYS A 40 12.61 -1.07 2.68
CA CYS A 40 13.03 0.33 2.76
C CYS A 40 14.48 0.45 3.27
N GLN A 41 14.85 -0.26 4.33
CA GLN A 41 16.22 -0.21 4.86
C GLN A 41 17.25 -0.75 3.86
N LYS A 42 16.89 -1.78 3.08
CA LYS A 42 17.82 -2.46 2.17
C LYS A 42 18.03 -1.74 0.84
N PHE A 43 16.97 -1.17 0.27
CA PHE A 43 16.99 -0.70 -1.12
C PHE A 43 16.88 0.82 -1.25
N ARG A 44 16.55 1.54 -0.18
CA ARG A 44 16.33 2.97 -0.27
C ARG A 44 17.65 3.75 -0.18
N PRO A 45 17.87 4.76 -1.03
CA PRO A 45 19.04 5.62 -0.93
C PRO A 45 19.08 6.31 0.45
N ARG A 46 20.27 6.42 1.04
CA ARG A 46 20.53 7.03 2.36
C ARG A 46 20.07 8.49 2.47
N ASN A 47 19.82 9.14 1.32
CA ASN A 47 19.49 10.55 1.18
C ASN A 47 18.01 10.77 0.85
N SER A 48 17.20 9.70 0.81
CA SER A 48 15.76 9.80 0.57
C SER A 48 15.06 10.34 1.82
N SER A 49 14.53 11.56 1.72
CA SER A 49 13.70 12.18 2.77
C SER A 49 12.27 11.65 2.78
N ASP A 50 11.95 10.68 1.93
CA ASP A 50 10.57 10.28 1.68
C ASP A 50 9.95 9.66 2.94
N MET A 51 8.70 10.01 3.19
CA MET A 51 8.00 9.68 4.41
C MET A 51 7.72 8.17 4.47
N ILE A 52 8.51 7.42 5.26
CA ILE A 52 8.22 6.01 5.55
C ILE A 52 6.92 5.98 6.36
N ILE A 53 5.92 5.21 5.91
CA ILE A 53 4.69 5.08 6.69
C ILE A 53 4.98 4.35 8.01
N ASP A 54 4.29 4.75 9.08
CA ASP A 54 4.39 4.04 10.36
C ASP A 54 3.42 2.85 10.42
N VAL A 55 3.52 2.06 11.50
CA VAL A 55 2.67 0.89 11.70
C VAL A 55 1.18 1.24 11.85
N ASN A 56 0.85 2.43 12.36
CA ASN A 56 -0.53 2.88 12.50
C ASN A 56 -1.12 3.21 11.13
N ALA A 57 -0.34 3.86 10.26
CA ALA A 57 -0.72 4.10 8.87
C ALA A 57 -0.93 2.78 8.12
N ALA A 58 -0.08 1.77 8.34
CA ALA A 58 -0.29 0.44 7.76
C ALA A 58 -1.59 -0.22 8.26
N TRP A 59 -1.93 -0.06 9.54
CA TRP A 59 -3.20 -0.54 10.09
C TRP A 59 -4.41 0.19 9.51
N ILE A 60 -4.31 1.51 9.34
CA ILE A 60 -5.33 2.35 8.69
C ILE A 60 -5.54 1.88 7.25
N LEU A 61 -4.49 1.66 6.46
CA LEU A 61 -4.62 1.14 5.08
C LEU A 61 -5.38 -0.18 5.04
N ALA A 62 -5.02 -1.13 5.91
CA ALA A 62 -5.71 -2.41 5.95
C ALA A 62 -7.18 -2.24 6.37
N ARG A 63 -7.50 -1.32 7.27
CA ARG A 63 -8.87 -0.98 7.64
C ARG A 63 -9.63 -0.38 6.47
N ASP A 64 -9.09 0.66 5.85
CA ASP A 64 -9.73 1.41 4.78
C ASP A 64 -9.99 0.50 3.57
N TYR A 65 -9.09 -0.45 3.31
CA TYR A 65 -9.30 -1.47 2.28
C TYR A 65 -10.48 -2.38 2.61
N ARG A 66 -10.59 -2.86 3.86
CA ARG A 66 -11.71 -3.70 4.30
C ARG A 66 -13.05 -2.99 4.32
N THR A 67 -13.04 -1.70 4.64
CA THR A 67 -14.25 -0.86 4.66
C THR A 67 -14.57 -0.28 3.28
N GLU A 68 -13.87 -0.73 2.24
CA GLU A 68 -14.05 -0.29 0.86
C GLU A 68 -13.90 1.24 0.70
N GLU A 69 -13.09 1.89 1.55
CA GLU A 69 -12.71 3.30 1.37
C GLU A 69 -11.59 3.43 0.33
N ILE A 70 -10.72 2.41 0.25
CA ILE A 70 -9.67 2.28 -0.76
C ILE A 70 -9.73 0.92 -1.45
N LYS A 71 -9.18 0.85 -2.67
CA LYS A 71 -9.07 -0.38 -3.47
C LYS A 71 -7.74 -0.41 -4.21
N MET A 72 -7.32 -1.60 -4.64
CA MET A 72 -6.23 -1.75 -5.60
C MET A 72 -6.78 -1.65 -7.02
N VAL A 73 -6.23 -0.73 -7.81
CA VAL A 73 -6.60 -0.55 -9.21
C VAL A 73 -5.40 -0.72 -10.11
N THR A 74 -5.64 -1.03 -11.38
CA THR A 74 -4.59 -1.16 -12.39
C THR A 74 -4.39 0.16 -13.11
N CYS A 75 -3.13 0.61 -13.18
CA CYS A 75 -2.74 1.79 -13.95
C CYS A 75 -2.98 1.59 -15.44
N THR A 76 -3.65 2.53 -16.10
CA THR A 76 -3.91 2.46 -17.55
C THR A 76 -2.68 2.75 -18.42
N HIS A 77 -1.58 3.23 -17.82
CA HIS A 77 -0.34 3.55 -18.54
C HIS A 77 0.72 2.44 -18.46
N CYS A 78 0.90 1.83 -17.28
CA CYS A 78 1.98 0.87 -17.04
C CYS A 78 1.51 -0.50 -16.51
N ASN A 79 0.19 -0.70 -16.38
CA ASN A 79 -0.42 -1.93 -15.87
C ASN A 79 -0.01 -2.34 -14.44
N HIS A 80 0.61 -1.45 -13.66
CA HIS A 80 0.93 -1.72 -12.25
C HIS A 80 -0.28 -1.49 -11.35
N HIS A 81 -0.39 -2.27 -10.28
CA HIS A 81 -1.42 -2.09 -9.27
C HIS A 81 -1.02 -0.99 -8.28
N PHE A 82 -1.98 -0.16 -7.88
CA PHE A 82 -1.78 0.88 -6.88
C PHE A 82 -3.04 1.17 -6.07
N ILE A 83 -2.88 1.78 -4.90
CA ILE A 83 -4.01 2.18 -4.06
C ILE A 83 -4.74 3.39 -4.66
N SER A 84 -6.07 3.36 -4.66
CA SER A 84 -6.91 4.48 -5.08
C SER A 84 -8.18 4.52 -4.21
N PRO A 85 -8.72 5.71 -3.90
CA PRO A 85 -10.04 5.85 -3.29
C PRO A 85 -11.11 5.08 -4.08
N TYR A 86 -12.07 4.49 -3.38
CA TYR A 86 -13.07 3.64 -4.02
C TYR A 86 -13.93 4.38 -5.06
N ASP A 87 -14.29 5.63 -4.78
CA ASP A 87 -15.14 6.46 -5.65
C ASP A 87 -14.40 7.11 -6.84
N GLU A 88 -13.09 6.90 -6.97
CA GLU A 88 -12.31 7.52 -8.04
C GLU A 88 -12.60 6.87 -9.41
N LYS A 89 -12.86 7.74 -10.41
CA LYS A 89 -13.31 7.43 -11.77
C LYS A 89 -12.19 6.84 -12.67
N PRO A 90 -12.51 6.22 -13.83
CA PRO A 90 -11.74 5.10 -14.42
C PRO A 90 -10.39 5.44 -15.09
N LYS A 91 -9.89 6.68 -15.00
CA LYS A 91 -8.59 7.06 -15.56
C LYS A 91 -7.49 6.94 -14.50
N HIS A 92 -7.36 5.74 -13.93
CA HIS A 92 -6.39 5.45 -12.89
C HIS A 92 -4.96 5.50 -13.47
N LYS A 93 -4.24 6.60 -13.19
CA LYS A 93 -2.80 6.72 -13.41
C LYS A 93 -2.10 6.54 -12.07
N CYS A 94 -1.14 5.62 -11.99
CA CYS A 94 -0.44 5.36 -10.73
C CYS A 94 0.55 6.48 -10.42
N PRO A 95 0.89 6.69 -9.14
CA PRO A 95 1.87 7.69 -8.73
C PRO A 95 3.27 7.44 -9.30
N PHE A 96 3.58 6.22 -9.76
CA PHE A 96 4.85 5.89 -10.41
C PHE A 96 4.95 6.40 -11.86
N CYS A 97 3.83 6.72 -12.51
CA CYS A 97 3.80 7.26 -13.87
C CYS A 97 3.63 8.79 -13.91
N ASP A 98 3.35 9.42 -12.77
CA ASP A 98 3.29 10.88 -12.63
C ASP A 98 4.63 11.51 -12.21
N ASN A 99 5.65 10.68 -11.97
CA ASN A 99 7.05 11.09 -11.79
C ASN A 99 7.83 11.03 -13.11
#